data_AF-A0AAV1G9D7-F1
#
_entry.id   AF-A0AAV1G9D7-F1
#
_cell.length_a   1.000
_cell.length_b   1.000
_cell.length_c   1.000
_cell.angle_alpha   90.00
_cell.angle_beta   90.00
_cell.angle_gamma   90.00
#
_symmetry.space_group_name_H-M   'P 1'
#
loop_
_entity.id
_entity.type
_entity.pdbx_description
1 polymer ?
#
loop_
_entity_poly.entity_id
_entity_poly.type
_entity_poly.pdbx_seq_one_letter_code
_entity_poly.pdbx_strand_id
1 'polypeptide(L)'
;MGEEPQKTEEKRKMPKAQEKNNSSPNANNTGPTQANTRSAAAASQKNPSTDSDSREIIRVINALKTDMQGHNDCLKQELTQLRQEINGKLNSLTTAVQSLSDHVDEAESPLCTYLKQQRSLQQKLTDLESWSRRNNMRIFGVAEGEEGDSVLKFVEKFIKSELPASQNMELKIQRAHQTLAPRSRPDAPPRPIVVNFLEFTTKELILREAWKKKKIQVGERFVYFDHDYASEIVKKRKEYNTVKKALKEKGICFQTPHTSMQIHWATGVRTYNTAQEAQRELRKRGFPVEEPEPTEGESPAETRLLELMGWQQAAGCREKGSAAARRVREKLCEFQRGHTKDS
;
A
#
# COMPACT_ATOMS: atom_id res chain seq x y z
N MET A 1 -4.42 -9.10 44.94
CA MET A 1 -5.81 -9.60 44.86
C MET A 1 -6.47 -8.93 43.65
N GLY A 2 -6.98 -9.74 42.72
CA GLY A 2 -7.65 -9.34 41.46
C GLY A 2 -6.69 -9.18 40.29
N GLU A 3 -6.16 -10.25 39.67
CA GLU A 3 -6.75 -11.11 38.62
C GLU A 3 -7.08 -10.39 37.28
N GLU A 4 -6.15 -10.54 36.33
CA GLU A 4 -6.33 -10.38 34.87
C GLU A 4 -7.18 -11.52 34.30
N PRO A 5 -8.04 -11.28 33.29
CA PRO A 5 -8.69 -12.34 32.55
C PRO A 5 -7.85 -12.79 31.33
N GLN A 6 -7.43 -14.06 31.37
CA GLN A 6 -6.88 -14.81 30.24
C GLN A 6 -7.95 -15.00 29.15
N LYS A 7 -7.60 -14.67 27.89
CA LYS A 7 -8.40 -15.00 26.71
C LYS A 7 -7.67 -16.09 25.92
N THR A 8 -8.16 -17.32 26.01
CA THR A 8 -7.66 -18.50 25.29
C THR A 8 -8.03 -18.45 23.81
N GLU A 9 -7.02 -18.63 22.96
CA GLU A 9 -7.07 -18.62 21.50
C GLU A 9 -7.18 -20.07 20.98
N GLU A 10 -8.37 -20.50 20.55
CA GLU A 10 -8.58 -21.84 19.98
C GLU A 10 -8.36 -21.82 18.46
N LYS A 11 -7.19 -22.32 18.04
CA LYS A 11 -6.83 -22.54 16.63
C LYS A 11 -7.57 -23.76 16.08
N ARG A 12 -8.57 -23.57 15.19
CA ARG A 12 -9.14 -24.66 14.38
C ARG A 12 -8.46 -24.76 13.02
N LYS A 13 -7.69 -25.84 12.89
CA LYS A 13 -6.91 -26.28 11.72
C LYS A 13 -7.83 -27.09 10.79
N MET A 14 -8.00 -26.66 9.54
CA MET A 14 -8.72 -27.44 8.52
C MET A 14 -7.83 -28.59 7.99
N PRO A 15 -8.35 -29.82 7.82
CA PRO A 15 -7.64 -30.87 7.10
C PRO A 15 -8.06 -30.96 5.62
N LYS A 16 -7.04 -31.21 4.79
CA LYS A 16 -7.05 -31.46 3.34
C LYS A 16 -7.94 -32.65 2.96
N ALA A 17 -8.70 -32.51 1.87
CA ALA A 17 -9.22 -33.64 1.12
C ALA A 17 -8.12 -34.23 0.22
N GLN A 18 -7.84 -35.52 0.36
CA GLN A 18 -7.04 -36.30 -0.59
C GLN A 18 -7.97 -37.20 -1.41
N GLU A 19 -7.85 -37.07 -2.74
CA GLU A 19 -8.26 -38.06 -3.72
C GLU A 19 -7.59 -39.42 -3.44
N LYS A 20 -8.37 -40.50 -3.48
CA LYS A 20 -7.92 -41.78 -4.02
C LYS A 20 -9.06 -42.46 -4.78
N ASN A 21 -8.92 -42.47 -6.11
CA ASN A 21 -9.49 -43.48 -6.99
C ASN A 21 -9.01 -44.87 -6.56
N ASN A 22 -9.83 -45.89 -6.74
CA ASN A 22 -9.38 -47.11 -7.41
C ASN A 22 -10.54 -47.96 -7.92
N SER A 23 -10.54 -48.06 -9.24
CA SER A 23 -11.13 -49.10 -10.07
C SER A 23 -10.68 -50.49 -9.64
N SER A 24 -11.55 -51.50 -9.75
CA SER A 24 -11.30 -52.58 -10.73
C SER A 24 -12.40 -53.65 -10.79
N PRO A 25 -12.49 -54.35 -11.93
CA PRO A 25 -13.56 -55.26 -12.33
C PRO A 25 -13.23 -56.71 -11.96
N ASN A 26 -14.19 -57.63 -12.04
CA ASN A 26 -14.04 -58.80 -12.90
C ASN A 26 -15.35 -59.58 -13.08
N ALA A 27 -15.52 -60.08 -14.29
CA ALA A 27 -16.49 -61.07 -14.71
C ALA A 27 -16.14 -62.47 -14.17
N ASN A 28 -17.14 -63.35 -14.08
CA ASN A 28 -17.16 -64.60 -14.88
C ASN A 28 -18.42 -65.44 -14.61
N ASN A 29 -19.10 -65.79 -15.71
CA ASN A 29 -19.72 -67.07 -16.11
C ASN A 29 -20.52 -67.89 -15.08
N THR A 30 -21.66 -68.50 -15.43
CA THR A 30 -21.83 -69.45 -16.54
C THR A 30 -23.32 -69.66 -16.86
N GLY A 31 -23.63 -69.97 -18.12
CA GLY A 31 -24.97 -70.23 -18.66
C GLY A 31 -25.57 -71.61 -18.33
N PRO A 32 -26.61 -72.03 -19.09
CA PRO A 32 -27.77 -72.77 -18.58
C PRO A 32 -27.60 -74.29 -18.65
N THR A 33 -28.36 -75.03 -17.83
CA THR A 33 -28.50 -76.48 -18.02
C THR A 33 -29.93 -76.91 -17.73
N GLN A 34 -30.67 -77.23 -18.80
CA GLN A 34 -31.82 -78.13 -18.75
C GLN A 34 -31.28 -79.57 -18.72
N ALA A 35 -31.77 -80.38 -17.80
CA ALA A 35 -31.82 -81.83 -17.95
C ALA A 35 -33.09 -82.35 -17.30
N ASN A 36 -33.77 -83.22 -18.03
CA ASN A 36 -35.10 -83.75 -17.81
C ASN A 36 -34.95 -85.22 -17.39
N THR A 37 -35.60 -85.68 -16.32
CA THR A 37 -35.87 -87.11 -16.09
C THR A 37 -37.19 -87.32 -15.36
N ARG A 38 -37.99 -88.24 -15.89
CA ARG A 38 -39.37 -88.58 -15.49
C ARG A 38 -39.45 -89.52 -14.28
N SER A 39 -40.62 -89.44 -13.64
CA SER A 39 -41.38 -90.49 -12.93
C SER A 39 -40.93 -90.94 -11.53
N ALA A 40 -41.76 -90.63 -10.54
CA ALA A 40 -42.59 -91.62 -9.83
C ALA A 40 -43.69 -90.91 -9.03
N ALA A 41 -44.93 -91.38 -9.21
CA ALA A 41 -46.08 -90.97 -8.43
C ALA A 41 -45.95 -91.50 -6.99
N ALA A 42 -46.14 -90.63 -6.00
CA ALA A 42 -46.52 -91.03 -4.65
C ALA A 42 -47.33 -89.88 -4.03
N ALA A 43 -48.63 -90.12 -3.92
CA ALA A 43 -49.55 -89.24 -3.21
C ALA A 43 -49.29 -89.32 -1.70
N SER A 44 -49.16 -88.16 -1.03
CA SER A 44 -49.54 -88.02 0.38
C SER A 44 -49.67 -86.55 0.81
N GLN A 45 -50.94 -86.17 0.97
CA GLN A 45 -51.50 -85.29 2.00
C GLN A 45 -50.88 -83.90 2.25
N LYS A 46 -51.53 -82.88 1.67
CA LYS A 46 -51.52 -81.50 2.15
C LYS A 46 -52.48 -81.34 3.34
N ASN A 47 -51.97 -80.83 4.46
CA ASN A 47 -52.79 -80.22 5.51
C ASN A 47 -53.20 -78.79 5.07
N PRO A 48 -54.49 -78.40 5.12
CA PRO A 48 -54.95 -77.13 4.57
C PRO A 48 -54.93 -75.92 5.53
N SER A 49 -54.43 -76.06 6.77
CA SER A 49 -54.52 -74.97 7.77
C SER A 49 -53.31 -74.03 7.86
N THR A 50 -52.12 -74.41 7.38
CA THR A 50 -50.91 -73.55 7.43
C THR A 50 -50.60 -72.79 6.12
N ASP A 51 -51.31 -73.12 5.04
CA ASP A 51 -51.17 -72.52 3.71
C ASP A 51 -51.92 -71.18 3.57
N SER A 52 -52.90 -70.91 4.45
CA SER A 52 -53.62 -69.62 4.49
C SER A 52 -52.75 -68.55 5.16
N ASP A 53 -52.23 -68.83 6.35
CA ASP A 53 -51.39 -67.90 7.13
C ASP A 53 -50.07 -67.57 6.39
N SER A 54 -49.46 -68.55 5.72
CA SER A 54 -48.26 -68.32 4.91
C SER A 54 -48.53 -67.41 3.71
N ARG A 55 -49.71 -67.54 3.07
CA ARG A 55 -50.13 -66.65 1.98
C ARG A 55 -50.44 -65.24 2.47
N GLU A 56 -50.99 -65.11 3.66
CA GLU A 56 -51.23 -63.83 4.34
C GLU A 56 -49.90 -63.10 4.64
N ILE A 57 -48.91 -63.81 5.20
CA ILE A 57 -47.56 -63.29 5.47
C ILE A 57 -46.88 -62.81 4.18
N ILE A 58 -46.97 -63.57 3.09
CA ILE A 58 -46.41 -63.17 1.78
C ILE A 58 -47.10 -61.90 1.25
N ARG A 59 -48.41 -61.76 1.45
CA ARG A 59 -49.13 -60.53 1.06
C ARG A 59 -48.63 -59.32 1.85
N VAL A 60 -48.47 -59.44 3.17
CA VAL A 60 -47.95 -58.36 4.02
C VAL A 60 -46.51 -58.00 3.65
N ILE A 61 -45.65 -58.98 3.38
CA ILE A 61 -44.26 -58.75 2.92
C ILE A 61 -44.24 -58.00 1.58
N ASN A 62 -45.11 -58.38 0.64
CA ASN A 62 -45.19 -57.69 -0.65
C ASN A 62 -45.74 -56.27 -0.51
N ALA A 63 -46.73 -56.05 0.36
CA ALA A 63 -47.24 -54.71 0.67
C ALA A 63 -46.14 -53.83 1.29
N LEU A 64 -45.41 -54.34 2.29
CA LEU A 64 -44.27 -53.64 2.89
C LEU A 64 -43.16 -53.36 1.87
N LYS A 65 -42.88 -54.30 0.96
CA LYS A 65 -41.93 -54.11 -0.13
C LYS A 65 -42.36 -52.96 -1.05
N THR A 66 -43.64 -52.89 -1.41
CA THR A 66 -44.19 -51.81 -2.23
C THR A 66 -44.15 -50.47 -1.49
N ASP A 67 -44.51 -50.44 -0.21
CA ASP A 67 -44.43 -49.22 0.62
C ASP A 67 -42.99 -48.73 0.78
N MET A 68 -42.04 -49.65 1.00
CA MET A 68 -40.61 -49.33 1.06
C MET A 68 -40.07 -48.84 -0.28
N GLN A 69 -40.52 -49.41 -1.40
CA GLN A 69 -40.17 -48.91 -2.73
C GLN A 69 -40.69 -47.49 -2.94
N GLY A 70 -41.95 -47.23 -2.57
CA GLY A 70 -42.55 -45.89 -2.60
C GLY A 70 -41.80 -44.87 -1.74
N HIS A 71 -41.47 -45.22 -0.49
CA HIS A 71 -40.67 -44.37 0.38
C HIS A 71 -39.26 -44.11 -0.19
N ASN A 72 -38.60 -45.13 -0.74
CA ASN A 72 -37.28 -44.96 -1.35
C ASN A 72 -37.34 -44.05 -2.58
N ASP A 73 -38.38 -44.15 -3.40
CA ASP A 73 -38.53 -43.28 -4.57
C ASP A 73 -38.88 -41.84 -4.18
N CYS A 74 -39.70 -41.66 -3.14
CA CYS A 74 -39.95 -40.35 -2.53
C CYS A 74 -38.65 -39.72 -2.00
N LEU A 75 -37.87 -40.45 -1.21
CA LEU A 75 -36.57 -39.98 -0.69
C LEU A 75 -35.58 -39.63 -1.79
N LYS A 76 -35.52 -40.44 -2.87
CA LYS A 76 -34.69 -40.10 -4.04
C LYS A 76 -35.14 -38.79 -4.66
N GLN A 77 -36.44 -38.58 -4.80
CA GLN A 77 -36.98 -37.35 -5.37
C GLN A 77 -36.63 -36.14 -4.49
N GLU A 78 -36.85 -36.20 -3.18
CA GLU A 78 -36.47 -35.14 -2.24
C GLU A 78 -34.96 -34.86 -2.28
N LEU A 79 -34.11 -35.89 -2.32
CA LEU A 79 -32.66 -35.72 -2.45
C LEU A 79 -32.26 -35.05 -3.78
N THR A 80 -32.93 -35.40 -4.88
CA THR A 80 -32.67 -34.74 -6.17
C THR A 80 -33.12 -33.28 -6.16
N GLN A 81 -34.26 -32.98 -5.55
CA GLN A 81 -34.75 -31.61 -5.41
C GLN A 81 -33.82 -30.77 -4.53
N LEU A 82 -33.42 -31.28 -3.36
CA LEU A 82 -32.48 -30.61 -2.48
C LEU A 82 -31.13 -30.37 -3.17
N ARG A 83 -30.63 -31.35 -3.94
CA ARG A 83 -29.42 -31.18 -4.76
C ARG A 83 -29.57 -30.04 -5.76
N GLN A 84 -30.71 -29.94 -6.45
CA GLN A 84 -30.97 -28.86 -7.40
C GLN A 84 -31.05 -27.49 -6.71
N GLU A 85 -31.72 -27.41 -5.57
CA GLU A 85 -31.82 -26.17 -4.78
C GLU A 85 -30.46 -25.70 -4.26
N ILE A 86 -29.66 -26.62 -3.71
CA ILE A 86 -28.29 -26.32 -3.26
C ILE A 86 -27.44 -25.84 -4.44
N ASN A 87 -27.51 -26.52 -5.58
CA ASN A 87 -26.75 -26.12 -6.77
C ASN A 87 -27.20 -24.76 -7.31
N GLY A 88 -28.51 -24.48 -7.28
CA GLY A 88 -29.07 -23.17 -7.62
C GLY A 88 -28.53 -22.06 -6.71
N LYS A 89 -28.60 -22.27 -5.38
CA LYS A 89 -28.05 -21.33 -4.39
C LYS A 89 -26.54 -21.14 -4.55
N LEU A 90 -25.80 -22.21 -4.81
CA LEU A 90 -24.35 -22.15 -5.03
C LEU A 90 -24.02 -21.32 -6.26
N ASN A 91 -24.71 -21.55 -7.38
CA ASN A 91 -24.52 -20.75 -8.61
C ASN A 91 -24.85 -19.28 -8.39
N SER A 92 -25.94 -18.98 -7.67
CA SER A 92 -26.30 -17.60 -7.32
C SER A 92 -25.24 -16.94 -6.45
N LEU A 93 -24.72 -17.65 -5.45
CA LEU A 93 -23.63 -17.16 -4.60
C LEU A 93 -22.34 -16.96 -5.39
N THR A 94 -21.94 -17.90 -6.24
CA THR A 94 -20.75 -17.75 -7.09
C THR A 94 -20.88 -16.53 -8.00
N THR A 95 -22.05 -16.31 -8.59
CA THR A 95 -22.31 -15.13 -9.43
C THR A 95 -22.25 -13.83 -8.62
N ALA A 96 -22.83 -13.81 -7.43
CA ALA A 96 -22.79 -12.65 -6.53
C ALA A 96 -21.37 -12.33 -6.07
N VAL A 97 -20.58 -13.35 -5.71
CA VAL A 97 -19.17 -13.20 -5.32
C VAL A 97 -18.32 -12.69 -6.49
N GLN A 98 -18.54 -13.22 -7.71
CA GLN A 98 -17.82 -12.73 -8.89
C GLN A 98 -18.17 -11.27 -9.17
N SER A 99 -19.45 -10.91 -9.14
CA SER A 99 -19.88 -9.51 -9.32
C SER A 99 -19.30 -8.59 -8.26
N LEU A 100 -19.26 -9.01 -6.99
CA LEU A 100 -18.62 -8.24 -5.92
C LEU A 100 -17.12 -8.10 -6.15
N SER A 101 -16.44 -9.15 -6.60
CA SER A 101 -15.01 -9.09 -6.96
C SER A 101 -14.77 -8.09 -8.08
N ASP A 102 -15.57 -8.14 -9.14
CA ASP A 102 -15.47 -7.22 -10.28
C ASP A 102 -15.69 -5.76 -9.84
N HIS A 103 -16.66 -5.51 -8.94
CA HIS A 103 -16.90 -4.19 -8.37
C HIS A 103 -15.76 -3.70 -7.47
N VAL A 104 -15.10 -4.59 -6.72
CA VAL A 104 -13.92 -4.24 -5.93
C VAL A 104 -12.77 -3.87 -6.86
N ASP A 105 -12.50 -4.65 -7.90
CA ASP A 105 -11.45 -4.34 -8.87
C ASP A 105 -11.71 -3.02 -9.62
N GLU A 106 -12.97 -2.77 -10.00
CA GLU A 106 -13.40 -1.52 -10.63
C GLU A 106 -13.26 -0.31 -9.71
N ALA A 107 -13.38 -0.50 -8.39
CA ALA A 107 -13.18 0.56 -7.40
C ALA A 107 -11.70 0.77 -7.03
N GLU A 108 -10.90 -0.29 -6.94
CA GLU A 108 -9.48 -0.22 -6.57
C GLU A 108 -8.62 0.43 -7.67
N SER A 109 -8.93 0.15 -8.94
CA SER A 109 -8.22 0.72 -10.09
C SER A 109 -8.19 2.26 -10.10
N PRO A 110 -9.33 2.98 -10.05
CA PRO A 110 -9.33 4.43 -10.02
C PRO A 110 -8.68 4.97 -8.74
N LEU A 111 -8.88 4.34 -7.58
CA LEU A 111 -8.21 4.75 -6.34
C LEU A 111 -6.68 4.73 -6.49
N CYS A 112 -6.12 3.69 -7.09
CA CYS A 112 -4.69 3.63 -7.41
C CYS A 112 -4.27 4.79 -8.32
N THR A 113 -5.05 5.10 -9.36
CA THR A 113 -4.75 6.22 -10.25
C THR A 113 -4.82 7.58 -9.54
N TYR A 114 -5.83 7.81 -8.70
CA TYR A 114 -5.98 9.03 -7.93
C TYR A 114 -4.82 9.22 -6.94
N LEU A 115 -4.39 8.16 -6.25
CA LEU A 115 -3.23 8.24 -5.35
C LEU A 115 -1.94 8.56 -6.11
N LYS A 116 -1.71 7.95 -7.28
CA LYS A 116 -0.58 8.29 -8.15
C LYS A 116 -0.62 9.76 -8.58
N GLN A 117 -1.79 10.26 -8.97
CA GLN A 117 -1.99 11.65 -9.34
C GLN A 117 -1.76 12.60 -8.15
N GLN A 118 -2.32 12.29 -6.98
CA GLN A 118 -2.14 13.06 -5.74
C GLN A 118 -0.66 13.17 -5.38
N ARG A 119 0.10 12.06 -5.43
CA ARG A 119 1.55 12.08 -5.18
C ARG A 119 2.30 12.93 -6.21
N SER A 120 1.94 12.80 -7.49
CA SER A 120 2.52 13.64 -8.54
C SER A 120 2.21 15.12 -8.31
N LEU A 121 1.01 15.47 -7.86
CA LEU A 121 0.62 16.86 -7.58
C LEU A 121 1.39 17.39 -6.37
N GLN A 122 1.49 16.62 -5.29
CA GLN A 122 2.25 16.99 -4.10
C GLN A 122 3.73 17.23 -4.41
N GLN A 123 4.34 16.40 -5.25
CA GLN A 123 5.72 16.60 -5.70
C GLN A 123 5.86 17.90 -6.52
N LYS A 124 4.97 18.14 -7.49
CA LYS A 124 4.97 19.38 -8.28
C LYS A 124 4.78 20.63 -7.42
N LEU A 125 3.88 20.58 -6.43
CA LEU A 125 3.65 21.67 -5.49
C LEU A 125 4.92 21.96 -4.66
N THR A 126 5.57 20.90 -4.16
CA THR A 126 6.82 21.02 -3.40
C THR A 126 7.93 21.62 -4.27
N ASP A 127 8.00 21.25 -5.55
CA ASP A 127 8.99 21.77 -6.49
C ASP A 127 8.72 23.26 -6.80
N LEU A 128 7.47 23.64 -7.07
CA LEU A 128 7.08 25.04 -7.28
C LEU A 128 7.38 25.92 -6.06
N GLU A 129 7.06 25.43 -4.87
CA GLU A 129 7.37 26.13 -3.62
C GLU A 129 8.90 26.28 -3.44
N SER A 130 9.66 25.23 -3.71
CA SER A 130 11.13 25.25 -3.62
C SER A 130 11.76 26.23 -4.62
N TRP A 131 11.20 26.32 -5.83
CA TRP A 131 11.63 27.29 -6.83
C TRP A 131 11.32 28.72 -6.42
N SER A 132 10.12 28.97 -5.90
CA SER A 132 9.72 30.28 -5.38
C SER A 132 10.62 30.77 -4.24
N ARG A 133 11.03 29.85 -3.36
CA ARG A 133 11.91 30.14 -2.20
C ARG A 133 13.40 30.08 -2.52
N ARG A 134 13.80 29.77 -3.75
CA ARG A 134 15.22 29.53 -4.10
C ARG A 134 16.13 30.72 -3.80
N ASN A 135 15.61 31.94 -3.95
CA ASN A 135 16.34 33.17 -3.65
C ASN A 135 16.14 33.66 -2.21
N ASN A 136 15.43 32.90 -1.38
CA ASN A 136 15.19 33.23 0.02
C ASN A 136 16.27 32.61 0.92
N MET A 137 16.61 33.33 1.97
CA MET A 137 17.46 32.91 3.08
C MET A 137 16.74 33.18 4.39
N ARG A 138 17.00 32.35 5.40
CA ARG A 138 16.51 32.53 6.76
C ARG A 138 17.63 32.87 7.72
N ILE A 139 17.37 33.86 8.57
CA ILE A 139 18.23 34.25 9.69
C ILE A 139 17.51 33.89 10.98
N PHE A 140 18.15 33.12 11.84
CA PHE A 140 17.63 32.66 13.13
C PHE A 140 18.40 33.31 14.27
N GLY A 141 17.73 33.60 15.39
CA GLY A 141 18.39 34.02 16.62
C GLY A 141 18.49 35.53 16.86
N VAL A 142 18.03 36.36 15.91
CA VAL A 142 17.93 37.82 16.10
C VAL A 142 16.80 38.13 17.08
N ALA A 143 17.04 38.95 18.11
CA ALA A 143 16.02 39.23 19.11
C ALA A 143 14.93 40.16 18.55
N GLU A 144 13.70 39.96 19.00
CA GLU A 144 12.57 40.76 18.51
C GLU A 144 12.69 42.22 19.00
N GLY A 145 12.73 43.16 18.05
CA GLY A 145 12.87 44.59 18.32
C GLY A 145 14.26 45.14 18.04
N GLU A 146 15.29 44.29 17.86
CA GLU A 146 16.64 44.75 17.45
C GLU A 146 16.69 45.33 16.03
N GLU A 147 15.70 44.98 15.21
CA GLU A 147 15.57 45.43 13.82
C GLU A 147 15.22 46.92 13.70
N GLY A 148 14.70 47.53 14.77
CA GLY A 148 14.18 48.90 14.76
C GLY A 148 13.04 49.07 13.75
N ASP A 149 13.02 50.21 13.06
CA ASP A 149 11.93 50.61 12.17
C ASP A 149 11.95 49.88 10.80
N SER A 150 13.08 49.28 10.42
CA SER A 150 13.23 48.66 9.10
C SER A 150 14.12 47.41 9.13
N VAL A 151 13.46 46.25 9.03
CA VAL A 151 14.11 44.93 8.92
C VAL A 151 15.12 44.88 7.77
N LEU A 152 14.80 45.50 6.62
CA LEU A 152 15.68 45.52 5.46
C LEU A 152 17.00 46.24 5.77
N LYS A 153 16.93 47.46 6.32
CA LYS A 153 18.13 48.23 6.69
C LYS A 153 18.96 47.52 7.75
N PHE A 154 18.29 46.91 8.73
CA PHE A 154 18.94 46.10 9.75
C PHE A 154 19.71 44.93 9.12
N VAL A 155 19.07 44.13 8.27
CA VAL A 155 19.68 42.97 7.63
C VAL A 155 20.86 43.37 6.74
N GLU A 156 20.74 44.44 5.96
CA GLU A 156 21.84 44.92 5.12
C GLU A 156 23.06 45.34 5.95
N LYS A 157 22.83 46.11 7.02
CA LYS A 157 23.89 46.53 7.94
C LYS A 157 24.52 45.32 8.63
N PHE A 158 23.68 44.39 9.09
CA PHE A 158 24.08 43.20 9.82
C PHE A 158 24.95 42.26 8.96
N ILE A 159 24.53 41.98 7.72
CA ILE A 159 25.31 41.16 6.79
C ILE A 159 26.66 41.83 6.49
N LYS A 160 26.69 43.14 6.25
CA LYS A 160 27.93 43.87 5.96
C LYS A 160 28.88 43.96 7.15
N SER A 161 28.37 44.04 8.38
CA SER A 161 29.21 44.08 9.58
C SER A 161 29.77 42.70 9.93
N GLU A 162 28.95 41.65 9.83
CA GLU A 162 29.35 40.32 10.28
C GLU A 162 30.11 39.51 9.24
N LEU A 163 29.92 39.80 7.95
CA LEU A 163 30.52 39.04 6.86
C LEU A 163 31.42 39.96 6.01
N PRO A 164 32.75 39.99 6.26
CA PRO A 164 33.69 40.91 5.63
C PRO A 164 33.68 40.85 4.10
N ALA A 165 33.48 39.65 3.53
CA ALA A 165 33.41 39.44 2.08
C ALA A 165 32.24 40.20 1.41
N SER A 166 31.22 40.59 2.17
CA SER A 166 30.02 41.27 1.69
C SER A 166 30.06 42.79 1.91
N GLN A 167 31.12 43.31 2.55
CA GLN A 167 31.19 44.72 2.98
C GLN A 167 31.10 45.70 1.80
N ASN A 168 31.78 45.40 0.70
CA ASN A 168 31.79 46.21 -0.53
C ASN A 168 30.79 45.72 -1.59
N MET A 169 30.01 44.69 -1.27
CA MET A 169 29.06 44.09 -2.21
C MET A 169 27.70 44.79 -2.14
N GLU A 170 27.08 45.00 -3.30
CA GLU A 170 25.67 45.35 -3.37
C GLU A 170 24.82 44.09 -3.14
N LEU A 171 24.13 44.03 -2.00
CA LEU A 171 23.37 42.84 -1.60
C LEU A 171 22.08 42.65 -2.40
N LYS A 172 21.54 43.72 -3.02
CA LYS A 172 20.30 43.71 -3.82
C LYS A 172 19.16 42.91 -3.17
N ILE A 173 18.84 43.26 -1.92
CA ILE A 173 17.75 42.63 -1.16
C ILE A 173 16.43 43.22 -1.64
N GLN A 174 15.52 42.38 -2.15
CA GLN A 174 14.20 42.85 -2.58
C GLN A 174 13.25 43.02 -1.39
N ARG A 175 13.26 42.06 -0.46
CA ARG A 175 12.35 42.02 0.70
C ARG A 175 13.04 41.39 1.91
N ALA A 176 12.80 41.92 3.09
CA ALA A 176 13.18 41.32 4.36
C ALA A 176 12.06 41.54 5.37
N HIS A 177 11.66 40.49 6.07
CA HIS A 177 10.58 40.54 7.06
C HIS A 177 10.71 39.39 8.07
N GLN A 178 10.20 39.59 9.28
CA GLN A 178 10.00 38.47 10.21
C GLN A 178 8.88 37.56 9.72
N THR A 179 8.98 36.27 10.02
CA THR A 179 7.88 35.33 9.76
C THR A 179 6.61 35.77 10.49
N LEU A 180 5.45 35.57 9.85
CA LEU A 180 4.12 35.94 10.36
C LEU A 180 3.63 35.08 11.54
N ALA A 181 4.49 34.26 12.15
CA ALA A 181 4.14 33.49 13.33
C ALA A 181 3.80 34.41 14.51
N PRO A 182 2.96 34.00 15.48
CA PRO A 182 2.73 34.76 16.69
C PRO A 182 4.05 35.16 17.37
N ARG A 183 4.07 36.34 17.98
CA ARG A 183 5.25 36.85 18.67
C ARG A 183 5.73 35.84 19.72
N SER A 184 7.03 35.54 19.73
CA SER A 184 7.57 34.57 20.67
C SER A 184 7.49 35.10 22.10
N ARG A 185 7.26 34.21 23.07
CA ARG A 185 7.43 34.54 24.49
C ARG A 185 8.91 34.89 24.76
N PRO A 186 9.24 35.66 25.81
CA PRO A 186 10.63 36.02 26.13
C PRO A 186 11.59 34.83 26.21
N ASP A 187 11.11 33.69 26.72
CA ASP A 187 11.86 32.44 26.87
C ASP A 187 11.83 31.53 25.62
N ALA A 188 11.04 31.89 24.60
CA ALA A 188 10.93 31.13 23.36
C ALA A 188 11.95 31.63 22.32
N PRO A 189 12.38 30.77 21.37
CA PRO A 189 13.26 31.20 20.29
C PRO A 189 12.60 32.31 19.46
N PRO A 190 13.34 33.37 19.08
CA PRO A 190 12.78 34.50 18.35
C PRO A 190 12.37 34.09 16.93
N ARG A 191 11.43 34.83 16.34
CA ARG A 191 10.94 34.58 14.98
C ARG A 191 12.07 34.73 13.96
N PRO A 192 12.20 33.79 13.00
CA PRO A 192 13.19 33.92 11.94
C PRO A 192 12.88 35.12 11.03
N ILE A 193 13.93 35.75 10.51
CA ILE A 193 13.83 36.74 9.44
C ILE A 193 13.97 36.01 8.09
N VAL A 194 13.04 36.26 7.18
CA VAL A 194 13.11 35.80 5.79
C VAL A 194 13.61 36.93 4.92
N VAL A 195 14.70 36.68 4.20
CA VAL A 195 15.38 37.63 3.32
C VAL A 195 15.32 37.11 1.90
N ASN A 196 14.77 37.89 0.98
CA ASN A 196 14.69 37.57 -0.44
C ASN A 196 15.68 38.44 -1.23
N PHE A 197 16.58 37.77 -1.95
CA PHE A 197 17.59 38.41 -2.78
C PHE A 197 17.15 38.47 -4.24
N LEU A 198 17.59 39.50 -4.97
CA LEU A 198 17.40 39.58 -6.42
C LEU A 198 18.17 38.46 -7.14
N GLU A 199 19.42 38.24 -6.74
CA GLU A 199 20.34 37.31 -7.40
C GLU A 199 20.64 36.08 -6.51
N PHE A 200 20.44 34.88 -7.07
CA PHE A 200 20.72 33.61 -6.39
C PHE A 200 22.20 33.48 -5.96
N THR A 201 23.11 33.96 -6.82
CA THR A 201 24.56 33.93 -6.60
C THR A 201 24.98 34.72 -5.37
N THR A 202 24.40 35.90 -5.16
CA THR A 202 24.62 36.75 -3.99
C THR A 202 24.19 36.04 -2.71
N LYS A 203 22.98 35.46 -2.71
CA LYS A 203 22.48 34.68 -1.58
C LYS A 203 23.39 33.49 -1.24
N GLU A 204 23.82 32.71 -2.24
CA GLU A 204 24.71 31.56 -2.03
C GLU A 204 26.12 31.96 -1.57
N LEU A 205 26.63 33.12 -1.97
CA LEU A 205 27.90 33.65 -1.47
C LEU A 205 27.77 33.98 0.03
N ILE A 206 26.74 34.73 0.42
CA ILE A 206 26.48 35.12 1.81
C ILE A 206 26.34 33.88 2.71
N LEU A 207 25.56 32.87 2.27
CA LEU A 207 25.40 31.62 3.01
C LEU A 207 26.73 30.89 3.21
N ARG A 208 27.56 30.81 2.17
CA ARG A 208 28.88 30.17 2.26
C ARG A 208 29.79 30.90 3.25
N GLU A 209 29.81 32.22 3.25
CA GLU A 209 30.62 33.01 4.18
C GLU A 209 30.12 32.89 5.62
N ALA A 210 28.80 32.89 5.83
CA ALA A 210 28.21 32.64 7.14
C ALA A 210 28.56 31.25 7.69
N TRP A 211 28.47 30.21 6.84
CA TRP A 211 28.83 28.85 7.24
C TRP A 211 30.32 28.64 7.48
N LYS A 212 31.19 29.39 6.77
CA LYS A 212 32.64 29.41 7.04
C LYS A 212 32.95 30.03 8.40
N LYS A 213 32.28 31.14 8.76
CA LYS A 213 32.45 31.81 10.06
C LYS A 213 31.96 30.96 11.23
N LYS A 214 31.00 30.03 11.01
CA LYS A 214 30.38 29.07 11.95
C LYS A 214 29.64 29.68 13.15
N LYS A 215 30.26 30.62 13.87
CA LYS A 215 29.70 31.26 15.06
C LYS A 215 29.60 32.76 14.80
N ILE A 216 28.36 33.24 14.67
CA ILE A 216 28.03 34.66 14.60
C ILE A 216 27.24 34.97 15.86
N GLN A 217 27.75 35.89 16.67
CA GLN A 217 27.16 36.23 17.96
C GLN A 217 26.71 37.68 17.94
N VAL A 218 25.46 37.91 18.33
CA VAL A 218 24.85 39.24 18.46
C VAL A 218 24.38 39.37 19.91
N GLY A 219 25.04 40.25 20.66
CA GLY A 219 24.87 40.32 22.11
C GLY A 219 25.20 38.98 22.77
N GLU A 220 24.21 38.39 23.44
CA GLU A 220 24.34 37.10 24.13
C GLU A 220 23.84 35.90 23.30
N ARG A 221 23.29 36.14 22.09
CA ARG A 221 22.64 35.09 21.28
C ARG A 221 23.47 34.74 20.05
N PHE A 222 23.39 33.46 19.66
CA PHE A 222 23.97 32.98 18.41
C PHE A 222 22.98 33.13 17.26
N VAL A 223 23.48 33.68 16.16
CA VAL A 223 22.73 33.87 14.92
C VAL A 223 23.16 32.84 13.88
N TYR A 224 22.17 32.23 13.24
CA TYR A 224 22.38 31.20 12.22
C TYR A 224 21.75 31.60 10.90
N PHE A 225 22.42 31.26 9.81
CA PHE A 225 21.94 31.49 8.44
C PHE A 225 21.70 30.13 7.78
N ASP A 226 20.54 29.96 7.15
CA ASP A 226 20.23 28.75 6.37
C ASP A 226 19.34 29.11 5.18
N HIS A 227 19.17 28.16 4.28
CA HIS A 227 18.20 28.25 3.18
C HIS A 227 16.75 28.25 3.70
N ASP A 228 15.86 28.93 2.99
CA ASP A 228 14.41 28.85 3.20
C ASP A 228 13.83 27.65 2.45
N TYR A 229 13.96 26.45 3.00
CA TYR A 229 13.39 25.24 2.40
C TYR A 229 11.87 25.16 2.59
N ALA A 230 11.18 24.59 1.59
CA ALA A 230 9.78 24.18 1.71
C ALA A 230 9.60 23.16 2.85
N SER A 231 8.41 23.13 3.45
CA SER A 231 8.11 22.30 4.63
C SER A 231 8.40 20.81 4.41
N GLU A 232 8.02 20.27 3.25
CA GLU A 232 8.29 18.87 2.90
C GLU A 232 9.79 18.56 2.74
N ILE A 233 10.57 19.51 2.21
CA ILE A 233 12.03 19.39 2.11
C ILE A 233 12.66 19.43 3.52
N VAL A 234 12.15 20.28 4.41
CA VAL A 234 12.60 20.31 5.82
C VAL A 234 12.30 18.98 6.51
N LYS A 235 11.12 18.39 6.30
CA LYS A 235 10.78 17.05 6.85
C LYS A 235 11.76 15.99 6.36
N LYS A 236 11.99 15.88 5.05
CA LYS A 236 12.99 14.96 4.47
C LYS A 236 14.40 15.17 5.03
N ARG A 237 14.81 16.43 5.22
CA ARG A 237 16.12 16.76 5.82
C ARG A 237 16.24 16.37 7.29
N LYS A 238 15.12 16.35 8.03
CA LYS A 238 15.06 15.93 9.43
C LYS A 238 15.18 14.42 9.58
N GLU A 239 14.71 13.63 8.61
CA GLU A 239 14.88 12.17 8.61
C GLU A 239 16.35 11.75 8.69
N TYR A 240 17.25 12.56 8.12
CA TYR A 240 18.70 12.33 8.21
C TYR A 240 19.32 12.68 9.57
N ASN A 241 18.58 13.22 10.55
CA ASN A 241 19.17 13.72 11.80
C ASN A 241 19.86 12.62 12.61
N THR A 242 19.28 11.42 12.67
CA THR A 242 19.88 10.26 13.34
C THR A 242 21.22 9.89 12.70
N VAL A 243 21.25 9.85 11.37
CA VAL A 243 22.47 9.61 10.59
C VAL A 243 23.51 10.73 10.79
N LYS A 244 23.09 12.00 10.73
CA LYS A 244 23.98 13.15 10.95
C LYS A 244 24.63 13.10 12.33
N LYS A 245 23.88 12.70 13.37
CA LYS A 245 24.40 12.54 14.72
C LYS A 245 25.50 11.47 14.76
N ALA A 246 25.24 10.28 14.22
CA ALA A 246 26.21 9.20 14.14
C ALA A 246 27.48 9.59 13.34
N LEU A 247 27.32 10.29 12.21
CA LEU A 247 28.45 10.77 11.41
C LEU A 247 29.30 11.81 12.15
N LYS A 248 28.67 12.74 12.89
CA LYS A 248 29.38 13.73 13.72
C LYS A 248 30.18 13.05 14.84
N GLU A 249 29.59 12.08 15.53
CA GLU A 249 30.26 11.33 16.61
C GLU A 249 31.51 10.58 16.11
N LYS A 250 31.50 10.17 14.84
CA LYS A 250 32.63 9.49 14.20
C LYS A 250 33.57 10.42 13.43
N GLY A 251 33.31 11.73 13.43
CA GLY A 251 34.14 12.71 12.72
C GLY A 251 34.14 12.57 11.20
N ILE A 252 33.09 11.95 10.62
CA ILE A 252 32.98 11.75 9.17
C ILE A 252 32.35 13.00 8.54
N CYS A 253 33.00 13.53 7.50
CA CYS A 253 32.48 14.67 6.76
C CYS A 253 31.24 14.29 5.92
N PHE A 254 30.21 15.13 5.98
CA PHE A 254 29.01 14.96 5.18
C PHE A 254 28.44 16.31 4.76
N GLN A 255 27.62 16.28 3.72
CA GLN A 255 26.83 17.40 3.23
C GLN A 255 25.39 16.94 3.02
N THR A 256 24.42 17.84 3.16
CA THR A 256 23.02 17.57 2.78
C THR A 256 22.54 18.56 1.73
N PRO A 257 22.85 18.33 0.43
CA PRO A 257 22.32 19.15 -0.66
C PRO A 257 20.82 18.89 -0.83
N HIS A 258 20.00 19.93 -0.69
CA HIS A 258 18.55 19.88 -0.86
C HIS A 258 17.86 18.73 -0.10
N THR A 259 17.58 17.58 -0.74
CA THR A 259 16.92 16.39 -0.17
C THR A 259 17.82 15.16 -0.02
N SER A 260 19.04 15.19 -0.55
CA SER A 260 19.96 14.06 -0.49
C SER A 260 21.07 14.31 0.54
N MET A 261 21.78 13.24 0.90
CA MET A 261 22.93 13.31 1.77
C MET A 261 24.15 12.74 1.09
N GLN A 262 25.24 13.51 1.06
CA GLN A 262 26.54 13.08 0.58
C GLN A 262 27.44 12.79 1.77
N ILE A 263 27.98 11.59 1.84
CA ILE A 263 28.94 11.18 2.88
C ILE A 263 30.30 10.98 2.24
N HIS A 264 31.32 11.58 2.83
CA HIS A 264 32.71 11.49 2.36
C HIS A 264 33.38 10.32 3.08
N TRP A 265 33.40 9.17 2.43
CA TRP A 265 34.09 7.98 2.94
C TRP A 265 35.57 8.00 2.53
N ALA A 266 36.36 7.15 3.17
CA ALA A 266 37.74 6.88 2.73
C ALA A 266 37.81 6.36 1.28
N THR A 267 36.77 5.66 0.81
CA THR A 267 36.66 5.13 -0.57
C THR A 267 36.16 6.17 -1.58
N GLY A 268 35.77 7.37 -1.14
CA GLY A 268 35.19 8.42 -1.98
C GLY A 268 33.84 8.94 -1.48
N VAL A 269 33.30 9.92 -2.21
CA VAL A 269 32.01 10.55 -1.88
C VAL A 269 30.86 9.70 -2.43
N ARG A 270 29.88 9.38 -1.58
CA ARG A 270 28.66 8.67 -1.99
C ARG A 270 27.42 9.46 -1.59
N THR A 271 26.47 9.55 -2.52
CA THR A 271 25.18 10.23 -2.34
C THR A 271 24.09 9.21 -2.01
N TYR A 272 23.24 9.54 -1.04
CA TYR A 272 22.09 8.76 -0.62
C TYR A 272 20.83 9.62 -0.78
N ASN A 273 19.80 9.05 -1.41
CA ASN A 273 18.55 9.77 -1.70
C ASN A 273 17.51 9.61 -0.59
N THR A 274 17.70 8.62 0.29
CA THR A 274 16.81 8.36 1.43
C THR A 274 17.62 8.18 2.72
N ALA A 275 17.02 8.56 3.85
CA ALA A 275 17.64 8.36 5.16
C ALA A 275 17.85 6.87 5.48
N GLN A 276 16.89 6.02 5.09
CA GLN A 276 16.97 4.57 5.25
C GLN A 276 18.16 3.95 4.50
N GLU A 277 18.44 4.39 3.28
CA GLU A 277 19.58 3.91 2.50
C GLU A 277 20.90 4.27 3.18
N ALA A 278 21.04 5.53 3.62
CA ALA A 278 22.23 5.98 4.35
C ALA A 278 22.42 5.19 5.66
N GLN A 279 21.33 4.93 6.38
CA GLN A 279 21.37 4.15 7.62
C GLN A 279 21.77 2.69 7.41
N ARG A 280 21.20 2.02 6.39
CA ARG A 280 21.61 0.65 6.05
C ARG A 280 23.09 0.56 5.76
N GLU A 281 23.63 1.56 5.07
CA GLU A 281 25.05 1.60 4.78
C GLU A 281 25.91 1.85 6.03
N LEU A 282 25.47 2.70 6.95
CA LEU A 282 26.14 2.89 8.24
C LEU A 282 26.16 1.61 9.07
N ARG A 283 25.03 0.90 9.15
CA ARG A 283 24.93 -0.40 9.82
C ARG A 283 25.87 -1.43 9.20
N LYS A 284 25.91 -1.49 7.86
CA LYS A 284 26.81 -2.38 7.12
C LYS A 284 28.29 -2.10 7.43
N ARG A 285 28.65 -0.83 7.70
CA ARG A 285 30.00 -0.42 8.11
C ARG A 285 30.26 -0.53 9.62
N GLY A 286 29.32 -1.07 10.41
CA GLY A 286 29.48 -1.30 11.85
C GLY A 286 29.19 -0.09 12.73
N PHE A 287 28.51 0.93 12.21
CA PHE A 287 28.08 2.09 13.01
C PHE A 287 26.68 1.85 13.60
N PRO A 288 26.51 1.98 14.93
CA PRO A 288 25.19 1.89 15.54
C PRO A 288 24.36 3.11 15.15
N VAL A 289 23.19 2.90 14.54
CA VAL A 289 22.26 3.97 14.18
C VAL A 289 20.84 3.53 14.54
N GLU A 290 20.23 4.26 15.48
CA GLU A 290 18.81 4.15 15.87
C GLU A 290 17.89 4.36 14.67
N GLU A 291 16.82 3.56 14.56
CA GLU A 291 15.83 3.72 13.49
C GLU A 291 15.16 5.08 13.60
N PRO A 292 15.01 5.81 12.47
CA PRO A 292 14.23 7.03 12.49
C PRO A 292 12.80 6.67 12.88
N GLU A 293 12.26 7.36 13.87
CA GLU A 293 10.83 7.38 14.12
C GLU A 293 10.13 7.72 12.79
N PRO A 294 9.11 6.94 12.37
CA PRO A 294 8.30 7.29 11.21
C PRO A 294 7.80 8.71 11.42
N THR A 295 8.12 9.61 10.49
CA THR A 295 7.52 10.95 10.52
C THR A 295 6.00 10.76 10.50
N GLU A 296 5.29 11.41 11.44
CA GLU A 296 3.87 11.26 11.83
C GLU A 296 2.81 11.49 10.72
N GLY A 297 3.09 11.15 9.46
CA GLY A 297 2.23 11.40 8.31
C GLY A 297 1.96 10.20 7.41
N GLU A 298 2.70 9.08 7.53
CA GLU A 298 2.36 7.89 6.75
C GLU A 298 1.26 7.12 7.50
N SER A 299 0.02 7.34 7.07
CA SER A 299 -1.10 6.53 7.56
C SER A 299 -0.79 5.05 7.24
N PRO A 300 -1.00 4.11 8.17
CA PRO A 300 -0.86 2.67 7.89
C PRO A 300 -1.67 2.24 6.65
N ALA A 301 -2.77 2.95 6.35
CA ALA A 301 -3.55 2.77 5.14
C ALA A 301 -2.79 3.20 3.88
N GLU A 302 -2.06 4.31 3.90
CA GLU A 302 -1.22 4.75 2.78
C GLU A 302 -0.07 3.77 2.53
N THR A 303 0.58 3.27 3.58
CA THR A 303 1.64 2.26 3.45
C THR A 303 1.10 0.95 2.87
N ARG A 304 -0.05 0.48 3.36
CA ARG A 304 -0.73 -0.72 2.85
C ARG A 304 -1.19 -0.55 1.40
N LEU A 305 -1.67 0.64 1.03
CA LEU A 305 -2.02 0.98 -0.36
C LEU A 305 -0.77 1.05 -1.25
N LEU A 306 0.35 1.58 -0.75
CA LEU A 306 1.65 1.58 -1.43
C LEU A 306 2.18 0.16 -1.67
N GLU A 307 2.03 -0.73 -0.70
CA GLU A 307 2.36 -2.15 -0.85
C GLU A 307 1.47 -2.83 -1.90
N LEU A 308 0.15 -2.59 -1.88
CA LEU A 308 -0.77 -3.08 -2.91
C LEU A 308 -0.40 -2.57 -4.31
N MET A 309 0.08 -1.32 -4.43
CA MET A 309 0.61 -0.79 -5.69
C MET A 309 1.91 -1.48 -6.16
N GLY A 310 2.70 -2.04 -5.25
CA GLY A 310 3.94 -2.77 -5.57
C GLY A 310 3.70 -4.16 -6.18
N TRP A 311 2.52 -4.75 -5.96
CA TRP A 311 2.07 -6.01 -6.56
C TRP A 311 1.27 -5.79 -7.85
N GLN A 312 1.67 -4.86 -8.72
CA GLN A 312 1.34 -5.03 -10.12
C GLN A 312 2.34 -6.03 -10.70
N GLN A 313 1.94 -7.30 -10.75
CA GLN A 313 2.59 -8.29 -11.59
C GLN A 313 2.82 -7.62 -12.95
N ALA A 314 4.07 -7.61 -13.42
CA ALA A 314 4.36 -7.30 -14.80
C ALA A 314 3.72 -8.41 -15.66
N ALA A 315 2.41 -8.34 -15.83
CA ALA A 315 1.70 -9.06 -16.84
C ALA A 315 2.19 -8.41 -18.14
N GLY A 316 3.21 -9.03 -18.72
CA GLY A 316 3.64 -8.77 -20.08
C GLY A 316 2.38 -8.65 -20.92
N CYS A 317 2.26 -7.49 -21.56
CA CYS A 317 1.21 -7.17 -22.50
C CYS A 317 1.18 -8.28 -23.57
N ARG A 318 0.35 -9.29 -23.36
CA ARG A 318 -0.09 -10.18 -24.42
C ARG A 318 -1.55 -9.84 -24.63
N GLU A 319 -1.74 -8.94 -25.59
CA GLU A 319 -3.04 -8.57 -26.12
C GLU A 319 -3.96 -9.79 -26.24
N LYS A 320 -4.97 -9.85 -25.38
CA LYS A 320 -6.25 -10.44 -25.74
C LYS A 320 -7.25 -9.32 -25.67
N GLY A 321 -7.69 -8.89 -26.84
CA GLY A 321 -8.55 -7.74 -27.03
C GLY A 321 -9.74 -7.78 -26.09
N SER A 322 -9.77 -6.85 -25.14
CA SER A 322 -10.97 -6.53 -24.37
C SER A 322 -12.10 -6.20 -25.36
N ALA A 323 -13.29 -6.75 -25.11
CA ALA A 323 -14.49 -6.46 -25.87
C ALA A 323 -14.78 -4.94 -25.97
N ALA A 324 -14.29 -4.15 -25.01
CA ALA A 324 -14.35 -2.69 -25.06
C ALA A 324 -13.50 -2.10 -26.20
N ALA A 325 -12.30 -2.62 -26.44
CA ALA A 325 -11.43 -2.19 -27.54
C ALA A 325 -11.96 -2.60 -28.92
N ARG A 326 -12.83 -3.62 -29.00
CA ARG A 326 -13.53 -3.99 -30.23
C ARG A 326 -14.71 -3.07 -30.52
N ARG A 327 -15.49 -2.71 -29.48
CA ARG A 327 -16.60 -1.74 -29.59
C ARG A 327 -16.13 -0.34 -29.98
N VAL A 328 -14.98 0.11 -29.47
CA VAL A 328 -14.41 1.42 -29.83
C VAL A 328 -13.96 1.44 -31.30
N ARG A 329 -13.38 0.33 -31.80
CA ARG A 329 -13.00 0.21 -33.21
C ARG A 329 -14.19 0.15 -34.16
N GLU A 330 -15.26 -0.57 -33.81
CA GLU A 330 -16.50 -0.60 -34.60
C GLU A 330 -17.13 0.80 -34.69
N LYS A 331 -17.20 1.55 -33.58
CA LYS A 331 -17.72 2.92 -33.59
C LYS A 331 -16.85 3.90 -34.39
N LEU A 332 -15.53 3.73 -34.40
CA LEU A 332 -14.63 4.55 -35.23
C LEU A 332 -14.79 4.25 -36.73
N CYS A 333 -14.97 2.98 -37.09
CA CYS A 333 -15.20 2.58 -38.49
C CYS A 333 -16.58 3.03 -39.02
N GLU A 334 -17.61 3.07 -38.18
CA GLU A 334 -18.92 3.65 -38.55
C GLU A 334 -18.83 5.16 -38.78
N PHE A 335 -18.05 5.88 -37.97
CA PHE A 335 -17.83 7.32 -38.14
C PHE A 335 -17.06 7.64 -39.44
N GLN A 336 -16.09 6.81 -39.81
CA GLN A 336 -15.31 7.00 -41.04
C GLN A 336 -16.08 6.66 -42.32
N ARG A 337 -17.07 5.76 -42.27
CA ARG A 337 -17.92 5.41 -43.42
C ARG A 337 -19.03 6.43 -43.72
N GLY A 338 -19.38 7.28 -42.76
CA GLY A 338 -20.33 8.38 -42.97
C GLY A 338 -19.77 9.53 -43.81
N HIS A 339 -18.44 9.71 -43.82
CA HIS A 339 -17.79 10.85 -44.48
C HIS A 339 -17.42 10.63 -45.95
N THR A 340 -17.58 9.41 -46.48
CA THR A 340 -17.21 9.06 -47.87
C THR A 340 -18.40 8.87 -48.81
N LYS A 341 -19.62 9.22 -48.39
CA LYS A 341 -20.83 9.08 -49.22
C LYS A 341 -21.45 10.41 -49.70
N ASP A 342 -20.96 11.54 -49.22
CA ASP A 342 -21.40 12.88 -49.65
C ASP A 342 -20.23 13.69 -50.25
N SER A 343 -19.64 13.20 -51.34
CA SER A 343 -18.75 13.97 -52.23
C SER A 343 -18.90 13.52 -53.66
#